data_AF-A0A7C4J9G5-F1
#
_entry.id   AF-A0A7C4J9G5-F1
#
_cell.length_a   1.000
_cell.length_b   1.000
_cell.length_c   1.000
_cell.angle_alpha   90.00
_cell.angle_beta   90.00
_cell.angle_gamma   90.00
#
_symmetry.space_group_name_H-M   'P 1'
#
loop_
_entity.id
_entity.type
_entity.pdbx_description
1 polymer ?
#
loop_
_entity_poly.entity_id
_entity_poly.type
_entity_poly.pdbx_seq_one_letter_code
_entity_poly.pdbx_strand_id
1 'polypeptide(L)'
;MADVTLTVHDVSRAGLDLTANLTMVVPANTYYFPNDGQTKLFINATEIGTIVVTFDTPNDVDGLAIANRTVNVESGKYFVVGPWPKNWYNDGAGRVKVTFSLACQIVAFRG
;
A
#
# COMPACT_ATOMS: atom_id res chain seq x y z
N MET A 1 -0.36 -16.81 7.94
CA MET A 1 -0.33 -15.41 7.44
C MET A 1 1.08 -14.94 7.63
N ALA A 2 1.72 -14.43 6.57
CA ALA A 2 3.09 -13.93 6.63
C ALA A 2 3.12 -12.41 6.51
N ASP A 3 4.12 -11.79 7.13
CA ASP A 3 4.38 -10.37 7.01
C ASP A 3 5.45 -10.15 5.93
N VAL A 4 5.11 -9.32 4.94
CA VAL A 4 5.97 -9.03 3.78
C VAL A 4 6.33 -7.56 3.79
N THR A 5 7.62 -7.24 3.85
CA THR A 5 8.08 -5.85 3.71
C THR A 5 8.41 -5.57 2.25
N LEU A 6 7.74 -4.58 1.68
CA LEU A 6 7.96 -4.07 0.33
C LEU A 6 9.14 -3.11 0.32
N THR A 7 9.92 -3.17 -0.76
CA THR A 7 10.93 -2.16 -1.05
C THR A 7 10.26 -0.94 -1.66
N VAL A 8 10.62 0.26 -1.19
CA VAL A 8 10.15 1.51 -1.79
C VAL A 8 11.17 1.95 -2.83
N HIS A 9 10.71 2.14 -4.07
CA HIS A 9 11.56 2.58 -5.17
C HIS A 9 11.54 4.10 -5.33
N ASP A 10 12.70 4.67 -5.62
CA ASP A 10 12.83 6.10 -5.93
C ASP A 10 12.59 6.34 -7.42
N VAL A 11 11.60 7.19 -7.73
CA VAL A 11 11.33 7.67 -9.07
C VAL A 11 12.24 8.85 -9.35
N SER A 12 12.99 8.78 -10.44
CA SER A 12 13.85 9.87 -10.90
C SER A 12 13.39 10.39 -12.25
N ARG A 13 14.11 11.38 -12.80
CA ARG A 13 13.90 11.86 -14.18
C ARG A 13 14.14 10.78 -15.25
N ALA A 14 14.77 9.65 -14.89
CA ALA A 14 14.90 8.49 -15.77
C ALA A 14 13.64 7.60 -15.81
N GLY A 15 12.63 7.91 -14.98
CA GLY A 15 11.45 7.06 -14.81
C GLY A 15 11.69 5.87 -13.89
N LEU A 16 10.62 5.13 -13.61
CA LEU A 16 10.63 3.88 -12.86
C LEU A 16 9.85 2.84 -13.67
N ASP A 17 10.49 1.71 -13.97
CA ASP A 17 9.81 0.58 -14.60
C ASP A 17 8.96 -0.13 -13.54
N LEU A 18 7.65 0.09 -13.58
CA LEU A 18 6.72 -0.55 -12.65
C LEU A 18 6.65 -2.06 -12.89
N THR A 19 6.73 -2.51 -14.14
CA THR A 19 6.59 -3.93 -14.51
C THR A 19 7.75 -4.76 -13.99
N ALA A 20 8.97 -4.23 -14.03
CA ALA A 20 10.16 -4.90 -13.49
C ALA A 20 10.17 -4.99 -11.95
N ASN A 21 9.42 -4.12 -11.25
CA ASN A 21 9.41 -4.02 -9.79
C ASN A 21 8.10 -4.52 -9.15
N LEU A 22 7.25 -5.23 -9.90
CA LEU A 22 5.98 -5.77 -9.40
C LEU A 22 6.22 -6.81 -8.31
N THR A 23 5.49 -6.65 -7.20
CA THR A 23 5.32 -7.69 -6.19
C THR A 23 3.93 -8.29 -6.30
N MET A 24 3.83 -9.62 -6.40
CA MET A 24 2.55 -10.31 -6.38
C MET A 24 2.00 -10.38 -4.95
N VAL A 25 0.76 -9.97 -4.79
CA VAL A 25 0.03 -10.00 -3.53
C VAL A 25 -0.66 -11.34 -3.33
N VAL A 26 -0.52 -11.87 -2.13
CA VAL A 26 -1.24 -13.04 -1.62
C VAL A 26 -2.20 -12.54 -0.54
N PRO A 27 -3.53 -12.68 -0.70
CA PRO A 27 -4.53 -12.08 0.21
C PRO A 27 -4.41 -12.44 1.69
N ALA A 28 -3.78 -13.57 1.99
CA ALA A 28 -3.56 -14.03 3.37
C ALA A 28 -2.33 -13.38 4.05
N ASN A 29 -1.57 -12.56 3.34
CA ASN A 29 -0.38 -11.89 3.86
C ASN A 29 -0.68 -10.45 4.24
N THR A 30 0.11 -9.94 5.18
CA THR A 30 0.12 -8.53 5.54
C THR A 30 1.33 -7.89 4.89
N TYR A 31 1.13 -6.75 4.25
CA TYR A 31 2.19 -6.03 3.55
C TYR A 31 2.54 -4.75 4.29
N TYR A 32 3.83 -4.46 4.35
CA TYR A 32 4.38 -3.28 5.00
C TYR A 32 5.28 -2.53 4.04
N PHE A 33 5.26 -1.20 4.07
CA PHE A 33 6.26 -0.40 3.39
C PHE A 33 6.71 0.78 4.26
N PRO A 34 8.01 1.13 4.27
CA PRO A 34 8.49 2.35 4.89
C PRO A 34 7.72 3.56 4.37
N ASN A 35 7.28 4.46 5.26
CA ASN A 35 6.55 5.64 4.86
C ASN A 35 7.21 6.92 5.36
N ASP A 36 7.69 7.68 4.40
CA ASP A 36 8.30 8.99 4.57
C ASP A 36 7.32 10.15 4.33
N GLY A 37 6.01 9.87 4.25
CA GLY A 37 4.97 10.87 4.02
C GLY A 37 4.82 11.27 2.56
N GLN A 38 5.65 10.73 1.67
CA GLN A 38 5.57 10.94 0.22
C GLN A 38 5.32 9.64 -0.54
N THR A 39 5.65 8.51 0.09
CA THR A 39 5.46 7.17 -0.45
C THR A 39 4.02 6.93 -0.92
N LYS A 40 3.90 6.32 -2.09
CA LYS A 40 2.66 5.92 -2.76
C LYS A 40 2.72 4.43 -3.06
N LEU A 41 1.55 3.85 -3.19
CA LEU A 41 1.39 2.45 -3.58
C LEU A 41 0.66 2.41 -4.92
N PHE A 42 1.33 1.86 -5.93
CA PHE A 42 0.71 1.46 -7.18
C PHE A 42 0.09 0.08 -7.01
N ILE A 43 -1.12 -0.09 -7.55
CA ILE A 43 -1.88 -1.33 -7.53
C ILE A 43 -2.37 -1.61 -8.95
N ASN A 44 -2.07 -2.80 -9.45
CA ASN A 44 -2.63 -3.36 -10.67
C ASN A 44 -3.58 -4.51 -10.30
N ALA A 45 -4.88 -4.29 -10.50
CA ALA A 45 -5.91 -5.29 -10.22
C ALA A 45 -6.03 -6.28 -11.38
N THR A 46 -5.27 -7.37 -11.30
CA THR A 46 -5.25 -8.43 -12.31
C THR A 46 -6.33 -9.48 -12.11
N GLU A 47 -6.86 -9.60 -10.89
CA GLU A 47 -7.90 -10.58 -10.55
C GLU A 47 -9.31 -10.10 -10.86
N ILE A 48 -10.19 -11.05 -11.19
CA ILE A 48 -11.61 -10.77 -11.45
C ILE A 48 -12.30 -10.43 -10.12
N GLY A 49 -13.03 -9.31 -10.13
CA GLY A 49 -13.78 -8.82 -8.98
C GLY A 49 -13.27 -7.46 -8.47
N THR A 50 -13.80 -7.04 -7.32
CA THR A 50 -13.36 -5.82 -6.64
C THR A 50 -12.38 -6.17 -5.54
N ILE A 51 -11.16 -5.66 -5.65
CA ILE A 51 -10.12 -5.80 -4.63
C ILE A 51 -10.34 -4.72 -3.57
N VAL A 52 -10.57 -5.14 -2.33
CA VAL A 52 -10.64 -4.25 -1.18
C VAL A 52 -9.25 -4.17 -0.57
N VAL A 53 -8.66 -2.98 -0.63
CA VAL A 53 -7.34 -2.68 -0.07
C VAL A 53 -7.53 -1.90 1.22
N THR A 54 -7.07 -2.46 2.33
CA THR A 54 -7.27 -1.89 3.66
C THR A 54 -5.95 -1.44 4.25
N PHE A 55 -5.86 -0.14 4.55
CA PHE A 55 -4.72 0.51 5.18
C PHE A 55 -5.01 0.72 6.66
N ASP A 56 -4.09 0.26 7.51
CA ASP A 56 -4.19 0.39 8.96
C ASP A 56 -3.86 1.83 9.39
N THR A 57 -4.64 2.38 10.32
CA THR A 57 -4.37 3.66 10.98
C THR A 57 -4.14 3.42 12.47
N PRO A 58 -2.92 3.05 12.88
CA PRO A 58 -2.66 2.57 14.24
C PRO A 58 -2.67 3.67 15.31
N ASN A 59 -2.70 4.95 14.92
CA ASN A 59 -2.61 6.07 15.86
C ASN A 59 -3.97 6.73 16.07
N ASP A 60 -4.10 7.37 17.24
CA ASP A 60 -5.32 8.06 17.68
C ASP A 60 -5.25 9.57 17.43
N VAL A 61 -6.42 10.21 17.37
CA VAL A 61 -6.55 11.68 17.52
C VAL A 61 -7.33 11.94 18.80
N ASP A 62 -6.72 12.66 19.74
CA ASP A 62 -7.32 12.96 21.05
C ASP A 62 -7.80 11.71 21.82
N GLY A 63 -7.07 10.59 21.66
CA GLY A 63 -7.42 9.30 22.29
C GLY A 63 -8.55 8.55 21.60
N LEU A 64 -9.01 9.00 20.42
CA LEU A 64 -9.97 8.31 19.59
C LEU A 64 -9.28 7.61 18.42
N ALA A 65 -9.56 6.31 18.28
CA ALA A 65 -9.05 5.49 17.19
C ALA A 65 -9.52 6.01 15.83
N ILE A 66 -8.58 6.21 14.91
CA ILE A 66 -8.87 6.52 13.52
C ILE A 66 -9.33 5.24 12.83
N ALA A 67 -10.43 5.32 12.08
CA ALA A 67 -10.91 4.18 11.31
C ALA A 67 -9.97 3.88 10.12
N ASN A 68 -9.69 2.60 9.91
CA ASN A 68 -8.88 2.11 8.80
C ASN A 68 -9.46 2.55 7.45
N ARG A 69 -8.57 2.92 6.52
CA ARG A 69 -8.97 3.36 5.19
C ARG A 69 -9.10 2.16 4.26
N THR A 70 -10.25 2.01 3.62
CA THR A 70 -10.46 1.03 2.55
C THR A 70 -10.50 1.70 1.19
N VAL A 71 -9.92 1.06 0.18
CA VAL A 71 -9.98 1.48 -1.22
C VAL A 71 -10.44 0.30 -2.06
N ASN A 72 -11.50 0.50 -2.84
CA ASN A 72 -12.03 -0.50 -3.75
C ASN A 72 -11.38 -0.30 -5.13
N VAL A 73 -10.71 -1.33 -5.62
CA VAL A 73 -10.08 -1.34 -6.94
C VAL A 73 -10.78 -2.39 -7.79
N GLU A 74 -11.46 -1.94 -8.84
CA GLU A 74 -12.10 -2.85 -9.79
C GLU A 74 -11.07 -3.59 -10.65
N SER A 75 -11.41 -4.82 -11.05
CA SER A 75 -10.64 -5.64 -11.99
C SER A 75 -10.25 -4.87 -13.26
N GLY A 76 -9.01 -5.09 -13.72
CA GLY A 76 -8.46 -4.50 -14.94
C GLY A 76 -8.11 -3.02 -14.81
N LYS A 77 -8.08 -2.47 -13.60
CA LYS A 77 -7.72 -1.08 -13.33
C LYS A 77 -6.36 -0.95 -12.65
N TYR A 78 -5.77 0.21 -12.86
CA TYR A 78 -4.55 0.65 -12.19
C TYR A 78 -4.89 1.79 -11.24
N PHE A 79 -4.42 1.70 -10.00
CA PHE A 79 -4.64 2.71 -8.97
C PHE A 79 -3.32 3.13 -8.35
N VAL A 80 -3.20 4.40 -8.03
CA VAL A 80 -2.12 4.94 -7.20
C VAL A 80 -2.76 5.57 -5.98
N VAL A 81 -2.32 5.15 -4.79
CA VAL A 81 -2.87 5.61 -3.51
C VAL A 81 -1.75 6.12 -2.61
N GLY A 82 -2.08 7.16 -1.84
CA GLY A 82 -1.13 7.97 -1.07
C GLY A 82 -1.10 9.43 -1.58
N PRO A 83 -0.26 10.31 -1.02
CA PRO A 83 0.69 10.03 0.06
C PRO A 83 0.00 9.72 1.40
N TRP A 84 0.74 9.09 2.32
CA TRP A 84 0.22 8.64 3.61
C TRP A 84 0.74 9.52 4.75
N PRO A 85 -0.10 10.32 5.42
CA PRO A 85 0.33 11.12 6.56
C PRO A 85 0.97 10.26 7.66
N LYS A 86 2.22 10.55 8.02
CA LYS A 86 2.98 9.77 9.01
C LYS A 86 2.28 9.68 10.36
N ASN A 87 1.66 10.77 10.80
CA ASN A 87 1.02 10.87 12.11
C ASN A 87 -0.07 9.82 12.30
N TRP A 88 -0.71 9.35 11.23
CA TRP A 88 -1.87 8.45 11.31
C TRP A 88 -1.59 7.05 10.82
N TYR A 89 -0.74 6.91 9.79
CA TYR A 89 -0.55 5.63 9.09
C TYR A 89 0.78 4.93 9.43
N ASN A 90 1.72 5.60 10.11
CA ASN A 90 2.95 4.92 10.54
C ASN A 90 2.70 4.11 11.80
N ASP A 91 3.08 2.84 11.75
CA ASP A 91 3.26 2.01 12.93
C ASP A 91 4.46 2.45 13.77
N GLY A 92 4.68 1.76 14.90
CA GLY A 92 5.82 2.02 15.79
C GLY A 92 7.21 1.85 15.14
N ALA A 93 7.29 1.31 13.92
CA ALA A 93 8.51 1.15 13.14
C ALA A 93 8.55 2.07 11.90
N GLY A 94 7.63 3.04 11.77
CA GLY A 94 7.62 4.00 10.67
C GLY A 94 7.10 3.44 9.34
N ARG A 95 6.31 2.36 9.38
CA ARG A 95 5.79 1.66 8.20
C ARG A 95 4.28 1.79 8.10
N VAL A 96 3.76 1.77 6.89
CA VAL A 96 2.32 1.62 6.62
C VAL A 96 2.03 0.13 6.49
N LYS A 97 0.96 -0.32 7.15
CA LYS A 97 0.43 -1.67 7.05
C LYS A 97 -0.76 -1.70 6.10
N VAL A 98 -0.74 -2.63 5.15
CA VAL A 98 -1.80 -2.80 4.15
C VAL A 98 -2.14 -4.27 3.94
N THR A 99 -3.43 -4.56 3.75
CA THR A 99 -3.98 -5.89 3.44
C THR A 99 -4.88 -5.83 2.22
N PHE A 100 -5.08 -6.97 1.56
CA PHE A 100 -5.81 -7.06 0.29
C PHE A 100 -6.77 -8.24 0.34
N SER A 101 -7.99 -8.05 -0.17
CA SER A 101 -8.98 -9.13 -0.23
C SER A 101 -8.73 -10.15 -1.36
N LEU A 102 -8.02 -9.75 -2.42
CA LEU A 102 -7.76 -10.54 -3.62
C LEU A 102 -6.32 -10.32 -4.11
N ALA A 103 -5.81 -11.28 -4.88
CA ALA A 103 -4.46 -11.18 -5.44
C ALA A 103 -4.39 -10.02 -6.44
N CYS A 104 -3.25 -9.34 -6.46
CA CYS A 104 -2.96 -8.22 -7.35
C CYS A 104 -1.46 -8.03 -7.45
N GLN A 105 -1.02 -7.06 -8.24
CA GLN A 105 0.38 -6.68 -8.30
C GLN A 105 0.55 -5.28 -7.75
N ILE A 106 1.58 -5.06 -6.95
CA ILE A 106 1.82 -3.78 -6.29
C ILE A 106 3.27 -3.33 -6.42
N VAL A 107 3.47 -2.01 -6.36
CA VAL A 107 4.79 -1.37 -6.26
C VAL A 107 4.70 -0.20 -5.29
N ALA A 108 5.56 -0.17 -4.27
CA ALA A 108 5.72 1.00 -3.42
C ALA A 108 6.79 1.91 -4.01
N PHE A 109 6.50 3.20 -4.14
CA PHE A 109 7.43 4.15 -4.73
C PHE A 109 7.28 5.56 -4.13
N ARG A 110 8.30 6.38 -4.31
CA ARG A 110 8.31 7.80 -3.96
C ARG A 110 9.07 8.58 -5.03
N GLY A 111 8.86 9.88 -5.13
CA GLY A 111 9.47 10.73 -6.15
C GLY A 111 9.48 12.20 -5.74
#